data_AF-A0A2N9FEU1-F1
#
_entry.id   AF-A0A2N9FEU1-F1
#
_cell.length_a   1.000
_cell.length_b   1.000
_cell.length_c   1.000
_cell.angle_alpha   90.00
_cell.angle_beta   90.00
_cell.angle_gamma   90.00
#
_symmetry.space_group_name_H-M   'P 1'
#
loop_
_entity.id
_entity.type
_entity.pdbx_description
1 polymer ?
#
loop_
_entity_poly.entity_id
_entity_poly.type
_entity_poly.pdbx_seq_one_letter_code
_entity_poly.pdbx_strand_id
1 'polypeptide(L)'
;MRNSHLFFTFIALVLTYTLHFQAHAAPAGPLIKHMSSLLKWTRSSSKAPQSDGNVLQFENGYLVETVVEGNEIGVVPYRIRVSEDGELFAVDAVNSNIVRITPPLSQYSRARLVAGSFQGYTGHVDGKPSDARFNHPNGITMDDKGNVYVADTLNLAIRKIGEAGVTTIAGGKSNVAGYTDGPSEDAKFSNDFDVVYVRPTCSLLVVDRGNAALRQISLEQEDCDYQNSSISATEGKES
;
A
#
# COMPACT_ATOMS: atom_id res chain seq x y z
N MET A 1 -8.41 85.40 -9.71
CA MET A 1 -9.50 84.60 -9.09
C MET A 1 -10.62 84.39 -10.10
N ARG A 2 -10.66 83.24 -10.78
CA ARG A 2 -11.90 82.51 -11.16
C ARG A 2 -11.52 81.22 -11.88
N ASN A 3 -12.10 80.14 -11.37
CA ASN A 3 -11.98 78.75 -11.81
C ASN A 3 -12.42 78.55 -13.26
N SER A 4 -11.86 77.53 -13.91
CA SER A 4 -12.58 76.71 -14.88
C SER A 4 -12.03 75.29 -14.85
N HIS A 5 -12.88 74.36 -14.43
CA HIS A 5 -12.63 72.92 -14.46
C HIS A 5 -12.90 72.41 -15.88
N LEU A 6 -11.92 71.74 -16.48
CA LEU A 6 -12.12 70.91 -17.67
C LEU A 6 -12.06 69.44 -17.25
N PHE A 7 -13.22 68.81 -17.35
CA PHE A 7 -13.50 67.40 -17.11
C PHE A 7 -12.90 66.57 -18.25
N PHE A 8 -11.97 65.65 -17.94
CA PHE A 8 -11.53 64.61 -18.88
C PHE A 8 -12.28 63.32 -18.54
N THR A 9 -13.25 62.94 -19.38
CA THR A 9 -13.92 61.65 -19.31
C THR A 9 -13.11 60.61 -20.10
N PHE A 10 -12.60 59.61 -19.38
CA PHE A 10 -11.89 58.46 -19.94
C PHE A 10 -12.92 57.42 -20.39
N ILE A 11 -13.06 57.20 -21.70
CA ILE A 11 -13.94 56.17 -22.26
C ILE A 11 -13.21 54.83 -22.16
N ALA A 12 -13.63 53.98 -21.22
CA ALA A 12 -13.16 52.60 -21.11
C ALA A 12 -13.90 51.71 -22.13
N LEU A 13 -13.17 51.19 -23.10
CA LEU A 13 -13.66 50.23 -24.09
C LEU A 13 -13.56 48.81 -23.52
N VAL A 14 -14.66 48.27 -22.99
CA VAL A 14 -14.74 46.89 -22.49
C VAL A 14 -15.17 45.98 -23.63
N LEU A 15 -14.25 45.20 -24.20
CA LEU A 15 -14.58 44.08 -25.08
C LEU A 15 -15.12 42.92 -24.23
N THR A 16 -16.42 42.65 -24.33
CA THR A 16 -17.04 41.45 -23.78
C THR A 16 -16.97 40.31 -24.80
N TYR A 17 -15.97 39.44 -24.69
CA TYR A 17 -15.99 38.14 -25.37
C TYR A 17 -16.91 37.19 -24.60
N THR A 18 -18.07 36.89 -25.16
CA THR A 18 -18.96 35.83 -24.65
C THR A 18 -18.52 34.49 -25.23
N LEU A 19 -17.73 33.73 -24.46
CA LEU A 19 -17.50 32.32 -24.75
C LEU A 19 -18.77 31.54 -24.41
N HIS A 20 -19.51 31.11 -25.43
CA HIS A 20 -20.57 30.12 -25.29
C HIS A 20 -19.94 28.76 -24.99
N PHE A 21 -19.82 28.42 -23.71
CA PHE A 21 -19.58 27.03 -23.28
C PHE A 21 -20.93 26.32 -23.20
N GLN A 22 -21.19 25.48 -24.19
CA GLN A 22 -22.35 24.60 -24.21
C GLN A 22 -22.10 23.44 -23.22
N ALA A 23 -22.60 23.58 -22.00
CA ALA A 23 -22.55 22.53 -20.99
C ALA A 23 -23.38 21.33 -21.47
N HIS A 24 -22.72 20.27 -21.93
CA HIS A 24 -23.36 18.97 -22.08
C HIS A 24 -23.53 18.36 -20.68
N ALA A 25 -24.78 18.33 -20.21
CA ALA A 25 -25.16 17.58 -19.03
C ALA A 25 -24.88 16.10 -19.27
N ALA A 26 -23.93 15.54 -18.52
CA ALA A 26 -23.78 14.09 -18.40
C ALA A 26 -24.98 13.55 -17.60
N PRO A 27 -25.55 12.38 -17.95
CA PRO A 27 -26.71 11.84 -17.28
C PRO A 27 -26.37 11.47 -15.83
N ALA A 28 -27.28 11.82 -14.93
CA ALA A 28 -27.22 11.47 -13.52
C ALA A 28 -27.04 9.95 -13.35
N GLY A 29 -25.92 9.56 -12.73
CA GLY A 29 -25.70 8.18 -12.28
C GLY A 29 -26.69 7.80 -11.17
N PRO A 30 -27.04 6.51 -11.03
CA PRO A 30 -28.07 6.09 -10.09
C PRO A 30 -27.59 6.22 -8.65
N LEU A 31 -28.28 7.07 -7.88
CA LEU A 31 -28.32 7.07 -6.41
C LEU A 31 -28.86 5.71 -5.93
N ILE A 32 -28.00 4.72 -5.72
CA ILE A 32 -28.40 3.46 -5.10
C ILE A 32 -28.26 3.59 -3.58
N LYS A 33 -29.43 3.65 -2.93
CA LYS A 33 -29.63 3.57 -1.48
C LYS A 33 -29.13 2.23 -0.96
N HIS A 34 -27.97 2.18 -0.29
CA HIS A 34 -27.54 1.00 0.47
C HIS A 34 -27.70 1.22 1.98
N MET A 35 -28.96 1.34 2.41
CA MET A 35 -29.33 1.22 3.82
C MET A 35 -30.61 0.40 3.94
N SER A 36 -30.57 -0.92 3.69
CA SER A 36 -31.72 -1.79 4.00
C SER A 36 -31.48 -3.30 4.11
N SER A 37 -30.25 -3.81 4.25
CA SER A 37 -30.05 -5.27 4.42
C SER A 37 -30.04 -5.75 5.88
N LEU A 38 -29.75 -4.87 6.85
CA LEU A 38 -29.52 -5.28 8.24
C LEU A 38 -30.80 -5.57 9.07
N LEU A 39 -31.99 -5.20 8.61
CA LEU A 39 -33.23 -5.36 9.39
C LEU A 39 -34.02 -6.65 9.12
N LYS A 40 -33.56 -7.54 8.22
CA LYS A 40 -34.33 -8.74 7.84
C LYS A 40 -33.84 -10.06 8.43
N TRP A 41 -32.82 -10.07 9.26
CA TRP A 41 -32.30 -11.32 9.81
C TRP A 41 -32.81 -11.58 11.23
N THR A 42 -34.10 -11.92 11.33
CA THR A 42 -34.59 -12.66 12.50
C THR A 42 -35.16 -14.00 12.03
N ARG A 43 -34.72 -15.06 12.73
CA ARG A 43 -35.02 -16.50 12.58
C ARG A 43 -34.32 -17.27 11.45
N SER A 44 -33.38 -18.11 11.86
CA SER A 44 -33.25 -19.44 11.28
C SER A 44 -33.46 -20.48 12.39
N SER A 45 -34.39 -21.41 12.15
CA SER A 45 -34.74 -22.54 13.01
C SER A 45 -33.72 -23.66 12.78
N SER A 46 -33.18 -24.21 13.86
CA SER A 46 -32.27 -25.35 13.83
C SER A 46 -32.98 -26.65 13.46
N LYS A 47 -32.84 -27.08 12.20
CA LYS A 47 -32.93 -28.50 11.82
C LYS A 47 -31.74 -28.84 10.95
N ALA A 48 -30.85 -29.67 11.50
CA ALA A 48 -29.72 -30.24 10.78
C ALA A 48 -30.22 -31.34 9.82
N PRO A 49 -29.92 -31.28 8.51
CA PRO A 49 -30.04 -32.44 7.65
C PRO A 49 -28.82 -33.34 7.89
N GLN A 50 -29.06 -34.63 8.14
CA GLN A 50 -28.02 -35.65 7.92
C GLN A 50 -27.71 -35.66 6.42
N SER A 51 -26.51 -35.24 6.01
CA SER A 51 -26.05 -35.42 4.63
C SER A 51 -24.96 -36.48 4.58
N ASP A 52 -25.31 -37.59 3.95
CA ASP A 52 -24.37 -38.55 3.38
C ASP A 52 -23.71 -37.88 2.15
N GLY A 53 -22.38 -37.92 2.08
CA GLY A 53 -21.60 -37.31 1.00
C GLY A 53 -20.78 -36.08 1.40
N ASN A 54 -19.70 -35.85 0.64
CA ASN A 54 -18.73 -34.77 0.76
C ASN A 54 -19.35 -33.39 0.41
N VAL A 55 -20.40 -33.01 1.15
CA VAL A 55 -21.15 -31.76 0.93
C VAL A 55 -20.43 -30.64 1.64
N LEU A 56 -20.07 -29.60 0.87
CA LEU A 56 -19.51 -28.36 1.40
C LEU A 56 -20.46 -27.75 2.43
N GLN A 57 -19.97 -27.56 3.67
CA GLN A 57 -20.71 -26.91 4.75
C GLN A 57 -20.10 -25.55 5.03
N PHE A 58 -20.90 -24.50 4.88
CA PHE A 58 -20.49 -23.14 5.23
C PHE A 58 -20.77 -22.87 6.70
N GLU A 59 -19.82 -22.24 7.39
CA GLU A 59 -20.03 -21.70 8.72
C GLU A 59 -20.87 -20.41 8.64
N ASN A 60 -21.89 -20.30 9.49
CA ASN A 60 -22.75 -19.11 9.54
C ASN A 60 -22.04 -17.97 10.30
N GLY A 61 -22.28 -16.72 9.91
CA GLY A 61 -21.81 -15.53 10.64
C GLY A 61 -20.70 -14.74 9.93
N TYR A 62 -20.18 -15.23 8.81
CA TYR A 62 -19.24 -14.49 7.95
C TYR A 62 -20.00 -13.68 6.89
N LEU A 63 -19.67 -12.39 6.81
CA LEU A 63 -20.19 -11.49 5.78
C LEU A 63 -19.00 -10.91 5.00
N VAL A 64 -19.14 -10.85 3.67
CA VAL A 64 -18.16 -10.24 2.78
C VAL A 64 -18.77 -8.96 2.22
N GLU A 65 -18.11 -7.83 2.44
CA GLU A 65 -18.51 -6.53 1.91
C GLU A 65 -17.33 -5.89 1.17
N THR A 66 -17.62 -5.25 0.03
CA THR A 66 -16.65 -4.38 -0.63
C THR A 66 -16.60 -3.06 0.12
N VAL A 67 -15.47 -2.77 0.77
CA VAL A 67 -15.27 -1.54 1.55
C VAL A 67 -14.60 -0.42 0.75
N VAL A 68 -13.80 -0.76 -0.26
CA VAL A 68 -13.13 0.17 -1.18
C VAL A 68 -12.98 -0.52 -2.53
N GLU A 69 -13.25 0.20 -3.62
CA GLU A 69 -12.97 -0.26 -4.98
C GLU A 69 -11.57 0.21 -5.40
N GLY A 70 -10.67 -0.73 -5.75
CA GLY A 70 -9.28 -0.42 -6.12
C GLY A 70 -9.18 0.56 -7.30
N ASN A 71 -10.04 0.38 -8.30
CA ASN A 71 -10.11 1.25 -9.47
C ASN A 71 -10.48 2.71 -9.11
N GLU A 72 -11.29 2.92 -8.07
CA GLU A 72 -11.68 4.27 -7.62
C GLU A 72 -10.53 5.02 -6.94
N ILE A 73 -9.61 4.27 -6.33
CA ILE A 73 -8.41 4.82 -5.68
C ILE A 73 -7.15 4.74 -6.56
N GLY A 74 -7.29 4.26 -7.80
CA GLY A 74 -6.19 4.13 -8.76
C GLY A 74 -5.15 3.07 -8.36
N VAL A 75 -5.57 2.02 -7.65
CA VAL A 75 -4.70 0.95 -7.15
C VAL A 75 -5.21 -0.40 -7.61
N VAL A 76 -4.31 -1.27 -8.08
CA VAL A 76 -4.60 -2.69 -8.28
C VAL A 76 -3.97 -3.48 -7.12
N PRO A 77 -4.68 -3.66 -5.99
CA PRO A 77 -4.08 -4.22 -4.79
C PRO A 77 -3.79 -5.72 -4.98
N TYR A 78 -2.53 -6.12 -4.81
CA TYR A 78 -2.11 -7.52 -4.86
C TYR A 78 -1.94 -8.12 -3.47
N ARG A 79 -1.32 -7.36 -2.56
CA ARG A 79 -1.11 -7.73 -1.15
C ARG A 79 -1.25 -6.52 -0.26
N ILE A 80 -1.65 -6.74 0.99
CA ILE A 80 -1.76 -5.70 2.02
C ILE A 80 -1.03 -6.12 3.30
N ARG A 81 -0.40 -5.16 3.97
CA ARG A 81 0.18 -5.30 5.31
C ARG A 81 -0.36 -4.18 6.20
N VAL A 82 -0.87 -4.54 7.36
CA VAL A 82 -1.33 -3.57 8.39
C VAL A 82 -0.15 -3.17 9.26
N SER A 83 0.15 -1.89 9.42
CA SER A 83 1.17 -1.43 10.38
C SER A 83 0.64 -1.43 11.82
N GLU A 84 1.51 -1.22 12.80
CA GLU A 84 1.13 -1.21 14.23
C GLU A 84 0.14 -0.09 14.59
N ASP A 85 0.20 1.04 13.88
CA ASP A 85 -0.73 2.17 13.99
C ASP A 85 -2.07 1.93 13.24
N GLY A 86 -2.21 0.80 12.54
CA GLY A 86 -3.40 0.42 11.81
C GLY A 86 -3.47 0.94 10.37
N GLU A 87 -2.45 1.63 9.87
CA GLU A 87 -2.40 1.99 8.44
C GLU A 87 -2.25 0.74 7.56
N LEU A 88 -2.75 0.81 6.32
CA LEU A 88 -2.65 -0.29 5.37
C LEU A 88 -1.61 0.04 4.30
N PHE A 89 -0.60 -0.81 4.16
CA PHE A 89 0.38 -0.74 3.09
C PHE A 89 0.02 -1.78 2.03
N ALA A 90 -0.43 -1.32 0.87
CA ALA A 90 -0.80 -2.16 -0.25
C ALA A 90 0.29 -2.16 -1.33
N VAL A 91 0.48 -3.33 -1.93
CA VAL A 91 1.31 -3.52 -3.12
C VAL A 91 0.42 -3.35 -4.34
N ASP A 92 0.70 -2.34 -5.14
CA ASP A 92 0.14 -2.17 -6.48
C ASP A 92 1.11 -2.77 -7.49
N ALA A 93 1.00 -4.09 -7.68
CA ALA A 93 1.93 -4.86 -8.51
C ALA A 93 1.92 -4.37 -9.97
N VAL A 94 0.73 -4.03 -10.49
CA VAL A 94 0.54 -3.62 -11.87
C VAL A 94 1.16 -2.25 -12.13
N ASN A 95 0.93 -1.28 -11.23
CA ASN A 95 1.52 0.05 -11.38
C ASN A 95 2.93 0.16 -10.77
N SER A 96 3.49 -0.94 -10.27
CA SER A 96 4.82 -1.02 -9.64
C SER A 96 5.03 -0.01 -8.51
N ASN A 97 4.01 0.11 -7.65
CA ASN A 97 3.97 1.06 -6.55
C ASN A 97 3.67 0.38 -5.21
N ILE A 98 4.17 0.99 -4.14
CA ILE A 98 3.73 0.70 -2.78
C ILE A 98 2.92 1.91 -2.31
N VAL A 99 1.71 1.65 -1.83
CA VAL A 99 0.76 2.71 -1.44
C VAL A 99 0.25 2.50 -0.02
N ARG A 100 -0.05 3.59 0.66
CA ARG A 100 -0.70 3.60 1.95
C ARG A 100 -2.17 3.97 1.81
N ILE A 101 -3.04 3.22 2.47
CA ILE A 101 -4.48 3.50 2.58
C ILE A 101 -4.78 3.62 4.06
N THR A 102 -5.28 4.79 4.46
CA THR A 102 -5.61 5.12 5.85
C THR A 102 -7.03 4.65 6.17
N PRO A 103 -7.22 3.78 7.17
CA PRO A 103 -8.55 3.47 7.69
C PRO A 103 -9.18 4.67 8.44
N PRO A 104 -10.51 4.67 8.68
CA PRO A 104 -11.48 3.64 8.29
C PRO A 104 -11.68 3.59 6.77
N LEU A 105 -11.85 2.36 6.26
CA LEU A 105 -12.09 2.13 4.84
C LEU A 105 -13.52 2.53 4.46
N SER A 106 -13.67 3.18 3.32
CA SER A 106 -14.95 3.55 2.73
C SER A 106 -14.82 3.83 1.23
N GLN A 107 -15.95 4.03 0.55
CA GLN A 107 -15.97 4.52 -0.83
C GLN A 107 -15.25 5.87 -1.06
N TYR A 108 -14.87 6.59 0.01
CA TYR A 108 -14.12 7.85 -0.08
C TYR A 108 -12.64 7.70 0.30
N SER A 109 -12.18 6.46 0.57
CA SER A 109 -10.77 6.18 0.85
C SER A 109 -9.87 6.66 -0.29
N ARG A 110 -8.61 6.91 0.04
CA ARG A 110 -7.59 7.33 -0.94
C ARG A 110 -6.30 6.58 -0.69
N ALA A 111 -5.64 6.19 -1.78
CA ALA A 111 -4.28 5.70 -1.73
C ALA A 111 -3.28 6.86 -1.79
N ARG A 112 -2.20 6.75 -1.03
CA ARG A 112 -1.08 7.68 -1.04
C ARG A 112 0.19 6.92 -1.39
N LEU A 113 0.97 7.43 -2.33
CA LEU A 113 2.24 6.82 -2.71
C LEU A 113 3.18 6.77 -1.49
N VAL A 114 3.67 5.57 -1.16
CA VAL A 114 4.74 5.37 -0.19
C VAL A 114 6.07 5.39 -0.93
N ALA A 115 6.19 4.55 -1.97
CA ALA A 115 7.36 4.50 -2.83
C ALA A 115 6.98 4.00 -4.24
N GLY A 116 7.74 4.42 -5.25
CA GLY A 116 7.56 4.05 -6.65
C GLY A 116 7.41 5.28 -7.55
N SER A 117 6.70 5.12 -8.67
CA SER A 117 6.47 6.16 -9.66
C SER A 117 5.00 6.56 -9.72
N PHE A 118 4.72 7.85 -9.52
CA PHE A 118 3.38 8.40 -9.74
C PHE A 118 2.91 8.27 -11.20
N GLN A 119 3.85 8.14 -12.14
CA GLN A 119 3.60 7.93 -13.56
C GLN A 119 3.52 6.43 -13.95
N GLY A 120 3.70 5.52 -12.99
CA GLY A 120 3.65 4.07 -13.24
C GLY A 120 4.87 3.51 -13.96
N TYR A 121 6.03 4.20 -13.93
CA TYR A 121 7.24 3.69 -14.55
C TYR A 121 7.83 2.52 -13.74
N THR A 122 8.11 1.43 -14.44
CA THR A 122 8.81 0.26 -13.88
C THR A 122 10.33 0.41 -13.97
N GLY A 123 11.07 -0.31 -13.15
CA GLY A 123 12.53 -0.39 -13.22
C GLY A 123 13.18 -0.84 -11.92
N HIS A 124 14.51 -0.89 -11.88
CA HIS A 124 15.29 -1.19 -10.69
C HIS A 124 16.11 0.03 -10.30
N VAL A 125 15.51 0.93 -9.51
CA VAL A 125 16.14 2.20 -9.09
C VAL A 125 15.94 2.39 -7.60
N ASP A 126 17.05 2.55 -6.88
CA ASP A 126 17.12 2.94 -5.47
C ASP A 126 17.14 4.47 -5.32
N GLY A 127 16.90 4.97 -4.11
CA GLY A 127 16.95 6.39 -3.78
C GLY A 127 15.71 6.90 -3.06
N LYS A 128 15.34 8.17 -3.26
CA LYS A 128 14.17 8.77 -2.61
C LYS A 128 12.90 7.97 -2.95
N PRO A 129 11.92 7.85 -2.04
CA PRO A 129 10.73 7.03 -2.30
C PRO A 129 9.97 7.37 -3.59
N SER A 130 9.89 8.65 -3.99
CA SER A 130 9.25 9.10 -5.24
C SER A 130 10.07 8.84 -6.52
N ASP A 131 11.37 8.64 -6.37
CA ASP A 131 12.33 8.47 -7.46
C ASP A 131 12.68 6.99 -7.66
N ALA A 132 12.46 6.18 -6.62
CA ALA A 132 12.62 4.74 -6.65
C ALA A 132 11.68 4.10 -7.69
N ARG A 133 12.14 2.98 -8.25
CA ARG A 133 11.36 2.19 -9.22
C ARG A 133 11.36 0.74 -8.77
N PHE A 134 10.20 0.11 -8.93
CA PHE A 134 9.97 -1.32 -8.74
C PHE A 134 9.55 -1.93 -10.08
N ASN A 135 9.51 -3.26 -10.14
CA ASN A 135 9.04 -4.01 -11.29
C ASN A 135 8.26 -5.24 -10.81
N HIS A 136 6.93 -5.10 -10.81
CA HIS A 136 6.00 -6.14 -10.34
C HIS A 136 6.29 -6.59 -8.89
N PRO A 137 6.26 -5.65 -7.92
CA PRO A 137 6.34 -6.03 -6.52
C PRO A 137 5.16 -6.92 -6.14
N ASN A 138 5.38 -7.96 -5.33
CA ASN A 138 4.32 -8.90 -4.92
C ASN A 138 4.23 -9.05 -3.40
N GLY A 139 5.37 -9.26 -2.75
CA GLY A 139 5.48 -9.45 -1.30
C GLY A 139 5.71 -8.14 -0.58
N ILE A 140 5.13 -8.00 0.61
CA ILE A 140 5.37 -6.87 1.51
C ILE A 140 5.34 -7.34 2.96
N THR A 141 6.30 -6.87 3.75
CA THR A 141 6.34 -7.05 5.21
C THR A 141 6.92 -5.79 5.86
N MET A 142 6.86 -5.72 7.19
CA MET A 142 7.34 -4.58 7.96
C MET A 142 8.06 -5.08 9.20
N ASP A 143 9.18 -4.45 9.56
CA ASP A 143 9.87 -4.68 10.84
C ASP A 143 9.24 -3.87 11.99
N ASP A 144 9.83 -4.00 13.18
CA ASP A 144 9.35 -3.32 14.39
C ASP A 144 9.68 -1.82 14.43
N LYS A 145 10.49 -1.32 13.49
CA LYS A 145 10.77 0.12 13.31
C LYS A 145 9.91 0.76 12.23
N GLY A 146 9.11 -0.03 11.51
CA GLY A 146 8.29 0.44 10.42
C GLY A 146 9.02 0.51 9.08
N ASN A 147 10.24 -0.04 8.94
CA ASN A 147 10.81 -0.21 7.62
C ASN A 147 9.99 -1.26 6.86
N VAL A 148 9.74 -0.99 5.58
CA VAL A 148 8.95 -1.86 4.72
C VAL A 148 9.87 -2.65 3.81
N TYR A 149 9.74 -3.98 3.81
CA TYR A 149 10.48 -4.86 2.91
C TYR A 149 9.56 -5.38 1.82
N VAL A 150 10.04 -5.31 0.58
CA VAL A 150 9.26 -5.60 -0.63
C VAL A 150 9.97 -6.67 -1.45
N ALA A 151 9.22 -7.70 -1.86
CA ALA A 151 9.67 -8.65 -2.86
C ALA A 151 9.38 -8.08 -4.26
N ASP A 152 10.43 -7.59 -4.91
CA ASP A 152 10.40 -6.92 -6.21
C ASP A 152 10.69 -7.91 -7.32
N THR A 153 9.66 -8.64 -7.75
CA THR A 153 9.85 -9.98 -8.31
C THR A 153 10.46 -10.01 -9.70
N LEU A 154 10.15 -9.03 -10.57
CA LEU A 154 10.79 -8.95 -11.89
C LEU A 154 12.14 -8.23 -11.87
N ASN A 155 12.48 -7.59 -10.74
CA ASN A 155 13.84 -7.16 -10.47
C ASN A 155 14.65 -8.21 -9.69
N LEU A 156 14.05 -9.35 -9.31
CA LEU A 156 14.73 -10.45 -8.62
C LEU A 156 15.43 -9.98 -7.33
N ALA A 157 14.80 -9.04 -6.62
CA ALA A 157 15.40 -8.33 -5.51
C ALA A 157 14.47 -8.24 -4.29
N ILE A 158 15.07 -8.22 -3.11
CA ILE A 158 14.42 -7.77 -1.87
C ILE A 158 14.81 -6.30 -1.66
N ARG A 159 13.81 -5.44 -1.59
CA ARG A 159 13.95 -3.99 -1.43
C ARG A 159 13.54 -3.58 -0.02
N LYS A 160 14.19 -2.59 0.57
CA LYS A 160 13.85 -1.97 1.85
C LYS A 160 13.44 -0.53 1.61
N ILE A 161 12.34 -0.09 2.22
CA ILE A 161 11.90 1.30 2.31
C ILE A 161 12.09 1.70 3.76
N GLY A 162 13.07 2.55 4.03
CA GLY A 162 13.38 3.07 5.37
C GLY A 162 13.65 4.57 5.34
N GLU A 163 14.22 5.08 6.43
CA GLU A 163 14.49 6.52 6.58
C GLU A 163 15.43 7.07 5.49
N ALA A 164 16.40 6.28 5.04
CA ALA A 164 17.34 6.64 3.98
C ALA A 164 16.71 6.61 2.57
N GLY A 165 15.44 6.19 2.45
CA GLY A 165 14.76 5.95 1.18
C GLY A 165 14.65 4.47 0.85
N VAL A 166 14.60 4.17 -0.45
CA VAL A 166 14.52 2.80 -0.99
C VAL A 166 15.91 2.29 -1.31
N THR A 167 16.24 1.11 -0.81
CA THR A 167 17.51 0.41 -1.08
C THR A 167 17.27 -1.05 -1.45
N THR A 168 18.22 -1.64 -2.16
CA THR A 168 18.26 -3.08 -2.43
C THR A 168 19.11 -3.78 -1.37
N ILE A 169 18.53 -4.76 -0.65
CA ILE A 169 19.21 -5.45 0.45
C ILE A 169 19.66 -6.87 0.10
N ALA A 170 19.12 -7.46 -0.96
CA ALA A 170 19.55 -8.74 -1.52
C ALA A 170 19.05 -8.93 -2.95
N GLY A 171 19.83 -9.58 -3.80
CA GLY A 171 19.47 -9.85 -5.20
C GLY A 171 19.58 -8.64 -6.12
N GLY A 172 18.97 -8.73 -7.31
CA GLY A 172 18.87 -7.62 -8.27
C GLY A 172 20.13 -7.25 -9.06
N LYS A 173 21.33 -7.74 -8.69
CA LYS A 173 22.57 -7.47 -9.42
C LYS A 173 22.56 -7.99 -10.86
N SER A 174 21.83 -9.07 -11.11
CA SER A 174 21.62 -9.67 -12.42
C SER A 174 20.12 -9.74 -12.71
N ASN A 175 19.74 -9.48 -13.96
CA ASN A 175 18.37 -9.65 -14.45
C ASN A 175 18.02 -11.12 -14.79
N VAL A 176 18.80 -12.07 -14.31
CA VAL A 176 18.62 -13.51 -14.56
C VAL A 176 18.24 -14.20 -13.26
N ALA A 177 17.04 -14.79 -13.25
CA ALA A 177 16.54 -15.59 -12.15
C ALA A 177 17.51 -16.77 -11.85
N GLY A 178 17.62 -17.14 -10.59
CA GLY A 178 18.51 -18.22 -10.19
C GLY A 178 18.31 -18.65 -8.75
N TYR A 179 19.19 -19.55 -8.30
CA TYR A 179 19.18 -20.09 -6.95
C TYR A 179 20.62 -20.16 -6.45
N THR A 180 21.07 -19.05 -5.85
CA THR A 180 22.43 -18.93 -5.33
C THR A 180 22.35 -18.22 -3.99
N ASP A 181 22.91 -18.84 -2.96
CA ASP A 181 23.12 -18.24 -1.65
C ASP A 181 24.46 -17.49 -1.62
N GLY A 182 24.65 -16.65 -0.60
CA GLY A 182 25.89 -15.91 -0.40
C GLY A 182 25.62 -14.51 0.14
N PRO A 183 26.62 -13.61 0.05
CA PRO A 183 26.43 -12.20 0.33
C PRO A 183 25.25 -11.61 -0.45
N SER A 184 24.61 -10.57 0.09
CA SER A 184 23.42 -9.93 -0.47
C SER A 184 23.48 -9.66 -1.97
N GLU A 185 24.62 -9.19 -2.48
CA GLU A 185 24.79 -8.83 -3.88
C GLU A 185 24.94 -10.02 -4.83
N ASP A 186 25.32 -11.19 -4.32
CA ASP A 186 25.54 -12.40 -5.11
C ASP A 186 24.38 -13.38 -5.01
N ALA A 187 23.51 -13.19 -4.01
CA ALA A 187 22.30 -13.97 -3.85
C ALA A 187 21.39 -13.83 -5.09
N LYS A 188 20.81 -14.94 -5.56
CA LYS A 188 19.85 -14.95 -6.69
C LYS A 188 18.56 -15.61 -6.29
N PHE A 189 17.44 -15.00 -6.64
CA PHE A 189 16.08 -15.50 -6.41
C PHE A 189 15.42 -15.92 -7.74
N SER A 190 14.35 -16.71 -7.64
CA SER A 190 13.46 -16.90 -8.80
C SER A 190 12.66 -15.62 -9.10
N ASN A 191 11.77 -15.66 -10.08
CA ASN A 191 10.79 -14.59 -10.33
C ASN A 191 9.45 -14.80 -9.60
N ASP A 192 9.33 -15.86 -8.80
CA ASP A 192 8.15 -16.14 -7.98
C ASP A 192 8.58 -16.33 -6.53
N PHE A 193 8.64 -15.22 -5.80
CA PHE A 193 8.98 -15.22 -4.39
C PHE A 193 8.17 -14.18 -3.61
N ASP A 194 8.23 -14.30 -2.29
CA ASP A 194 7.54 -13.45 -1.34
C ASP A 194 8.41 -13.29 -0.08
N VAL A 195 8.07 -12.36 0.80
CA VAL A 195 8.89 -12.00 1.95
C VAL A 195 8.05 -11.87 3.22
N VAL A 196 8.58 -12.39 4.33
CA VAL A 196 7.95 -12.37 5.66
C VAL A 196 8.99 -11.95 6.69
N TYR A 197 8.66 -11.00 7.56
CA TYR A 197 9.52 -10.65 8.70
C TYR A 197 9.28 -11.60 9.87
N VAL A 198 10.37 -12.09 10.45
CA VAL A 198 10.37 -12.97 11.62
C VAL A 198 11.04 -12.23 12.78
N ARG A 199 10.22 -11.53 13.56
CA ARG A 199 10.65 -10.71 14.71
C ARG A 199 11.58 -11.44 15.69
N PRO A 200 11.28 -12.67 16.17
CA PRO A 200 12.12 -13.31 17.18
C PRO A 200 13.56 -13.58 16.75
N THR A 201 13.84 -13.65 15.44
CA THR A 201 15.16 -13.95 14.89
C THR A 201 15.78 -12.77 14.15
N CYS A 202 15.14 -11.59 14.15
CA CYS A 202 15.60 -10.41 13.41
C CYS A 202 15.98 -10.76 11.95
N SER A 203 15.04 -11.38 11.23
CA SER A 203 15.32 -11.89 9.89
C SER A 203 14.11 -11.80 8.97
N LEU A 204 14.38 -11.76 7.67
CA LEU A 204 13.37 -12.01 6.65
C LEU A 204 13.43 -13.47 6.22
N LEU A 205 12.26 -14.11 6.08
CA LEU A 205 12.10 -15.34 5.32
C LEU A 205 11.59 -14.99 3.92
N VAL A 206 12.36 -15.41 2.92
CA VAL A 206 11.98 -15.36 1.52
C VAL A 206 11.36 -16.70 1.15
N VAL A 207 10.09 -16.68 0.78
CA VAL A 207 9.36 -17.83 0.26
C VAL A 207 9.58 -17.88 -1.25
N ASP A 208 10.68 -18.49 -1.67
CA ASP A 208 11.13 -18.56 -3.07
C ASP A 208 10.48 -19.76 -3.76
N ARG A 209 9.20 -19.59 -4.14
CA ARG A 209 8.34 -20.64 -4.71
C ARG A 209 8.92 -21.21 -6.00
N GLY A 210 9.45 -20.37 -6.88
CA GLY A 210 10.06 -20.81 -8.14
C GLY A 210 11.28 -21.72 -7.94
N ASN A 211 11.94 -21.62 -6.79
CA ASN A 211 13.06 -22.49 -6.40
C ASN A 211 12.66 -23.57 -5.36
N ALA A 212 11.37 -23.68 -5.01
CA ALA A 212 10.87 -24.58 -3.96
C ALA A 212 11.64 -24.46 -2.63
N ALA A 213 12.02 -23.23 -2.24
CA ALA A 213 12.89 -22.98 -1.10
C ALA A 213 12.33 -21.93 -0.13
N LEU A 214 12.61 -22.12 1.16
CA LEU A 214 12.54 -21.07 2.17
C LEU A 214 13.97 -20.59 2.41
N ARG A 215 14.19 -19.28 2.28
CA ARG A 215 15.52 -18.68 2.37
C ARG A 215 15.50 -17.62 3.45
N GLN A 216 16.61 -17.42 4.15
CA GLN A 216 16.69 -16.46 5.25
C GLN A 216 17.65 -15.33 4.90
N ILE A 217 17.27 -14.10 5.22
CA ILE A 217 18.15 -12.94 5.25
C ILE A 217 18.16 -12.45 6.69
N SER A 218 19.31 -12.55 7.35
CA SER A 218 19.51 -11.92 8.66
C SER A 218 19.52 -10.41 8.48
N LEU A 219 18.74 -9.69 9.28
CA LEU A 219 18.73 -8.23 9.27
C LEU A 219 19.78 -7.68 10.22
N GLU A 220 20.11 -6.40 10.03
CA GLU A 220 20.94 -5.67 10.97
C GLU A 220 20.16 -5.46 12.27
N GLN A 221 20.84 -5.54 13.41
CA GLN A 221 20.19 -5.43 14.72
C GLN A 221 19.44 -4.08 14.89
N GLU A 222 19.94 -3.03 14.24
CA GLU A 222 19.30 -1.73 14.21
C GLU A 222 17.94 -1.73 13.49
N ASP A 223 17.59 -2.72 12.68
CA ASP A 223 16.26 -2.82 12.08
C ASP A 223 15.24 -3.46 13.04
N CYS A 224 15.73 -4.13 14.09
CA CYS A 224 14.93 -4.96 14.99
C CYS A 224 14.89 -4.45 16.43
N ASP A 225 15.84 -3.61 16.83
CA ASP A 225 15.89 -3.04 18.17
C ASP A 225 14.74 -2.05 18.40
N TYR A 226 13.67 -2.54 19.02
CA TYR A 226 12.69 -1.68 19.65
C TYR A 226 13.35 -1.10 20.90
N GLN A 227 13.70 0.19 20.91
CA GLN A 227 14.08 0.84 22.17
C GLN A 227 12.89 0.70 23.11
N ASN A 228 13.06 -0.13 24.13
CA ASN A 228 12.12 -0.28 25.23
C ASN A 228 12.19 1.01 26.07
N SER A 229 11.66 2.11 25.55
CA SER A 229 11.51 3.37 26.28
C SER A 229 10.26 3.29 27.16
N SER A 230 10.27 2.34 28.10
CA SER A 230 9.35 2.36 29.23
C SER A 230 10.14 2.16 30.52
N ILE A 231 10.40 3.29 31.17
CA ILE A 231 10.35 3.47 32.63
C ILE A 231 11.38 2.63 33.38
N SER A 232 12.59 3.17 33.54
CA SER A 232 13.40 2.84 34.72
C SER A 232 12.58 3.18 35.96
N ALA A 233 12.27 2.15 36.73
CA ALA A 233 11.66 2.24 38.04
C ALA A 233 12.33 3.36 38.84
N THR A 234 11.55 4.34 39.28
CA THR A 234 11.87 5.08 40.50
C THR A 234 11.84 4.08 41.66
N GLU A 235 12.94 3.37 41.86
CA GLU A 235 13.22 2.74 43.14
C GLU A 235 13.42 3.84 44.16
N GLY A 236 12.55 3.81 45.18
CA GLY A 236 12.62 4.69 46.32
C GLY A 236 13.95 4.55 47.04
N LYS A 237 14.42 5.68 47.55
CA LYS A 237 15.31 5.72 48.70
C LYS A 237 14.68 6.65 49.74
N GLU A 238 13.86 6.04 50.59
CA GLU A 238 13.81 6.45 52.00
C GLU A 238 15.14 6.05 52.64
N SER A 239 15.89 7.06 53.10
CA SER A 239 16.65 7.09 54.36
C SER A 239 17.46 8.39 54.41
#